data_AF-G9XN93-F1
#
_entry.id   AF-G9XN93-F1
#
_cell.length_a   1.000
_cell.length_b   1.000
_cell.length_c   1.000
_cell.angle_alpha   90.00
_cell.angle_beta   90.00
_cell.angle_gamma   90.00
#
_symmetry.space_group_name_H-M   'P 1'
#
loop_
_entity.id
_entity.type
_entity.pdbx_description
1 polymer ?
#
loop_
_entity_poly.entity_id
_entity_poly.type
_entity_poly.pdbx_seq_one_letter_code
_entity_poly.pdbx_strand_id
1 'polypeptide(L)' 'MPGQLVELTWLTGAEGTKGAETVVTVELKEVEGGTILRLNQAGFSDEESRDRHEQAWPLVLAQLEDRLMKVSHS' A
#
# COMPACT_ATOMS: atom_id res chain seq x y z
N MET A 1 18.71 -0.42 3.64
CA MET A 1 19.09 0.99 3.80
C MET A 1 17.88 1.77 4.31
N PRO A 2 18.04 2.94 4.96
CA PRO A 2 16.90 3.76 5.35
C PRO A 2 16.00 4.05 4.14
N GLY A 3 14.67 3.99 4.31
CA GLY A 3 13.71 4.32 3.25
C GLY A 3 13.48 3.25 2.17
N GLN A 4 13.98 2.03 2.32
CA GLN A 4 13.73 0.94 1.36
C GLN A 4 12.61 -0.02 1.77
N LEU A 5 12.27 -0.08 3.05
CA LEU A 5 11.24 -0.95 3.60
C LEU A 5 10.49 -0.16 4.68
N VAL A 6 9.16 -0.16 4.58
CA VAL A 6 8.25 0.36 5.60
C VAL A 6 7.24 -0.73 5.92
N GLU A 7 7.11 -1.06 7.20
CA GLU A 7 6.09 -1.99 7.69
C GLU A 7 5.22 -1.28 8.71
N LEU A 8 3.92 -1.47 8.59
CA LEU A 8 2.94 -0.83 9.46
C LEU A 8 1.75 -1.76 9.73
N THR A 9 1.30 -1.75 10.98
CA THR A 9 0.05 -2.41 11.37
C THR A 9 -1.14 -1.62 10.83
N TRP A 10 -2.09 -2.32 10.22
CA TRP A 10 -3.29 -1.78 9.64
C TRP A 10 -4.52 -2.49 10.20
N LEU A 11 -5.38 -1.73 10.86
CA LEU A 11 -6.58 -2.22 11.54
C LEU A 11 -7.74 -1.26 11.22
N THR A 12 -8.85 -1.80 10.72
CA THR A 12 -10.04 -1.03 10.38
C THR A 12 -11.33 -1.76 10.81
N GLY A 13 -12.46 -1.04 10.77
CA GLY A 13 -13.75 -1.56 11.19
C GLY A 13 -14.36 -2.62 10.27
N ALA A 14 -15.66 -2.89 10.44
CA ALA A 14 -16.40 -3.95 9.75
C ALA A 14 -16.28 -3.94 8.22
N GLU A 15 -16.18 -2.75 7.61
CA GLU A 15 -16.10 -2.62 6.15
C GLU A 15 -14.68 -2.81 5.57
N GLY A 16 -13.66 -2.90 6.43
CA GLY A 16 -12.27 -3.08 6.05
C GLY A 16 -11.74 -4.44 6.48
N THR A 17 -10.91 -4.45 7.52
CA THR A 17 -10.26 -5.67 8.05
C THR A 17 -11.12 -6.41 9.07
N LYS A 18 -12.36 -5.96 9.32
CA LYS A 18 -13.30 -6.55 10.29
C LYS A 18 -12.72 -6.68 11.69
N GLY A 19 -11.84 -5.73 12.07
CA GLY A 19 -11.15 -5.76 13.36
C GLY A 19 -9.96 -6.71 13.45
N ALA A 20 -9.57 -7.39 12.36
CA ALA A 20 -8.31 -8.11 12.30
C ALA A 20 -7.15 -7.13 12.08
N GLU A 21 -6.06 -7.32 12.83
CA GLU A 21 -4.80 -6.65 12.54
C GLU A 21 -4.18 -7.27 11.30
N THR A 22 -3.88 -6.42 10.32
CA THR A 22 -3.12 -6.78 9.12
C THR A 22 -1.80 -6.03 9.13
N VAL A 23 -0.85 -6.48 8.32
CA VAL A 23 0.43 -5.78 8.12
C VAL A 23 0.52 -5.35 6.68
N VAL A 24 0.78 -4.06 6.46
CA VAL A 24 1.14 -3.53 5.14
C VAL A 24 2.66 -3.37 5.10
N THR A 25 3.27 -4.04 4.13
CA THR A 25 4.68 -3.97 3.83
C THR A 25 4.86 -3.22 2.51
N VAL A 26 5.60 -2.12 2.53
CA VAL A 26 5.97 -1.33 1.35
C VAL A 26 7.47 -1.43 1.15
N GLU A 27 7.85 -1.97 -0.01
CA GLU A 27 9.23 -2.09 -0.44
C GLU A 27 9.51 -1.13 -1.59
N LEU A 28 10.58 -0.35 -1.47
CA LEU A 28 11.01 0.62 -2.45
C LEU A 28 12.38 0.21 -3.00
N LYS A 29 12.46 0.12 -4.32
CA LYS A 29 13.70 -0.15 -5.05
C LYS A 29 13.94 0.96 -6.07
N GLU A 30 15.04 1.68 -5.88
CA GLU A 30 15.52 2.64 -6.86
C GLU A 30 15.92 1.93 -8.16
N VAL A 31 15.51 2.49 -9.29
CA VAL A 31 15.83 2.03 -10.63
C VAL A 31 16.17 3.23 -11.52
N GLU A 32 16.77 2.98 -12.68
CA GLU A 32 16.98 4.06 -13.65
C GLU A 32 15.62 4.67 -14.04
N GLY A 33 15.49 5.98 -13.87
CA GLY A 33 14.26 6.71 -14.20
C GLY A 33 13.16 6.68 -13.13
N GLY A 34 13.39 6.11 -11.94
CA GLY A 34 12.41 6.21 -10.85
C GLY A 34 12.56 5.19 -9.72
N THR A 35 11.43 4.85 -9.11
CA THR A 35 11.36 3.90 -7.99
C THR A 35 10.29 2.86 -8.27
N ILE A 36 10.63 1.58 -8.15
CA ILE A 36 9.66 0.50 -8.11
C ILE A 36 9.15 0.37 -6.67
N LEU A 37 7.83 0.42 -6.51
CA LEU A 37 7.13 0.16 -5.25
C LEU A 37 6.46 -1.20 -5.32
N ARG A 38 6.71 -2.06 -4.33
CA ARG A 38 5.96 -3.29 -4.08
C ARG A 38 5.19 -3.15 -2.77
N LEU A 39 3.88 -3.34 -2.82
CA LEU A 39 3.01 -3.36 -1.66
C LEU A 39 2.49 -4.78 -1.44
N ASN A 40 2.60 -5.28 -0.22
CA ASN A 40 1.96 -6.51 0.23
C ASN A 40 1.15 -6.22 1.49
N GLN A 41 -0.09 -6.68 1.55
CA GLN A 41 -0.88 -6.64 2.79
C GLN A 41 -1.27 -8.07 3.20
N ALA A 42 -0.93 -8.45 4.42
CA ALA A 42 -1.14 -9.80 4.95
C ALA A 42 -1.84 -9.78 6.30
N GLY A 43 -2.42 -10.92 6.69
CA GLY A 43 -3.11 -11.10 7.98
C GLY A 43 -4.63 -10.94 7.92
N PHE A 44 -5.23 -10.90 6.72
CA PHE A 44 -6.68 -10.88 6.58
C PHE A 44 -7.32 -12.14 7.19
N SER A 45 -8.44 -11.94 7.90
CA SER A 45 -9.24 -13.02 8.48
C SER A 45 -10.12 -13.75 7.46
N ASP A 46 -10.44 -13.11 6.33
CA ASP A 46 -11.22 -13.67 5.25
C ASP A 46 -10.84 -13.13 3.87
N GLU A 47 -11.19 -13.91 2.84
CA GLU A 47 -10.88 -13.61 1.44
C GLU A 47 -11.62 -12.39 0.91
N GLU A 48 -12.85 -12.15 1.37
CA GLU A 48 -13.64 -10.98 0.95
C GLU A 48 -12.92 -9.68 1.33
N SER A 49 -12.42 -9.59 2.56
CA SER A 49 -11.66 -8.44 3.06
C SER A 49 -10.37 -8.27 2.26
N ARG A 50 -9.64 -9.37 2.00
CA ARG A 50 -8.44 -9.37 1.15
C ARG A 50 -8.76 -8.81 -0.24
N ASP A 51 -9.77 -9.35 -0.91
CA ASP A 51 -10.10 -9.04 -2.31
C ASP A 51 -10.56 -7.58 -2.45
N ARG A 52 -11.32 -7.06 -1.47
CA ARG A 52 -11.69 -5.64 -1.43
C ARG A 52 -10.45 -4.74 -1.34
N HIS A 53 -9.46 -5.10 -0.52
CA HIS A 53 -8.22 -4.33 -0.41
C HIS A 53 -7.37 -4.46 -1.67
N GLU A 54 -7.28 -5.65 -2.26
CA GLU A 54 -6.61 -5.87 -3.55
C GLU A 54 -7.21 -4.98 -4.65
N GLN A 55 -8.53 -4.80 -4.68
CA GLN A 55 -9.19 -3.90 -5.63
C GLN A 55 -8.99 -2.41 -5.29
N ALA A 56 -8.88 -2.06 -4.01
CA ALA A 56 -8.73 -0.68 -3.56
C ALA A 56 -7.30 -0.13 -3.71
N TRP A 57 -6.27 -0.93 -3.45
CA TRP A 57 -4.87 -0.50 -3.49
C TRP A 57 -4.45 0.14 -4.82
N PRO A 58 -4.80 -0.39 -6.00
CA PRO A 58 -4.51 0.25 -7.28
C PRO A 58 -5.03 1.70 -7.37
N LEU A 59 -6.21 1.97 -6.82
CA LEU A 59 -6.78 3.32 -6.81
C LEU A 59 -5.98 4.28 -5.92
N VAL A 60 -5.52 3.79 -4.76
CA VAL A 60 -4.67 4.54 -3.83
C VAL A 60 -3.30 4.83 -4.46
N LEU A 61 -2.70 3.82 -5.13
CA LEU A 61 -1.41 3.96 -5.78
C LEU A 61 -1.46 4.91 -6.99
N ALA A 62 -2.54 4.90 -7.77
CA ALA A 62 -2.74 5.88 -8.85
C ALA A 62 -2.84 7.32 -8.30
N GLN A 63 -3.53 7.53 -7.18
CA GLN A 63 -3.58 8.84 -6.53
C GLN A 63 -2.21 9.28 -5.99
N LEU A 64 -1.42 8.34 -5.46
CA LEU A 64 -0.05 8.62 -5.02
C LEU A 64 0.80 9.09 -6.21
N GLU A 65 0.75 8.38 -7.34
CA GLU A 65 1.46 8.75 -8.57
C GLU A 65 1.09 10.17 -9.04
N ASP A 66 -0.22 10.47 -9.13
CA ASP A 66 -0.73 11.79 -9.49
C ASP A 66 -0.19 12.91 -8.59
N ARG A 67 -0.10 12.65 -7.28
CA ARG A 67 0.41 13.61 -6.29
C ARG A 67 1.91 13.83 -6.44
N LEU A 68 2.68 12.76 -6.64
CA LEU A 68 4.12 12.85 -6.84
C LEU A 68 4.48 13.58 -8.14
N MET A 69 3.75 13.32 -9.22
CA MET A 69 3.92 14.03 -10.49
C MET A 69 3.68 15.54 -10.34
N LYS A 70 2.67 15.94 -9.56
CA LYS A 70 2.39 17.37 -9.29
C LYS A 70 3.51 18.04 -8.50
N VAL A 71 4.09 17.34 -7.52
CA VAL A 71 5.20 17.87 -6.71
C VAL A 71 6.46 18.06 -7.56
N SER A 72 6.71 17.19 -8.55
CA SER A 72 7.87 17.33 -9.45
C SER A 72 7.77 18.46 -10.49
N HIS A 73 6.61 19.12 -10.61
CA HIS A 73 6.37 20.22 -11.56
C HIS A 73 6.04 21.57 -10.86
N SER A 74 6.25 21.68 -9.54
CA SER A 74 6.18 22.95 -8.78
C SER A 74 7.56 23.36 -8.30
#